data_AF-A0A3M1R0B9-F1
#
_entry.id   AF-A0A3M1R0B9-F1
#
_cell.length_a   1.000
_cell.length_b   1.000
_cell.length_c   1.000
_cell.angle_alpha   90.00
_cell.angle_beta   90.00
_cell.angle_gamma   90.00
#
_symmetry.space_group_name_H-M   'P 1'
#
loop_
_entity.id
_entity.type
_entity.pdbx_description
1 polymer ?
#
loop_
_entity_poly.entity_id
_entity_poly.type
_entity_poly.pdbx_seq_one_letter_code
_entity_poly.pdbx_strand_id
1 'polypeptide(L)'
;MASPYACCRSPRPDEGFESLSARKSYWATEIALSSRIVSVLLWKTRQMIGKIKNTLHSSLLPAEPSPLLLWGILTLVAMLLLFLKLSSPNDLMDKDQERPAAYVMDVVQNGHWVVQTDIHGDITSKPPLYTWLAALASLPFGHANLFTLSLPSALSLLVSAWLVFIVGSRSFNISSGFFSALTLLVSMT
;
A
#
# COMPACT_ATOMS: atom_id res chain seq x y z
N MET A 1 25.98 -103.26 36.43
CA MET A 1 24.56 -102.83 36.54
C MET A 1 24.53 -101.32 36.61
N ALA A 2 23.70 -100.72 35.75
CA ALA A 2 23.45 -99.29 35.53
C ALA A 2 22.90 -98.58 36.79
N SER A 3 22.70 -97.26 36.90
CA SER A 3 22.47 -96.22 35.90
C SER A 3 22.54 -94.82 36.58
N PRO A 4 22.69 -93.72 35.81
CA PRO A 4 23.04 -92.39 36.28
C PRO A 4 21.84 -91.43 36.30
N TYR A 5 21.62 -90.66 37.37
CA TYR A 5 20.65 -89.56 37.35
C TYR A 5 21.18 -88.36 38.15
N ALA A 6 21.92 -87.51 37.46
CA ALA A 6 22.26 -86.18 37.94
C ALA A 6 21.02 -85.27 37.89
N CYS A 7 20.56 -84.89 39.07
CA CYS A 7 20.06 -83.56 39.45
C CYS A 7 19.31 -82.75 38.37
N CYS A 8 18.03 -83.06 38.16
CA CYS A 8 17.08 -82.05 37.69
C CYS A 8 16.65 -81.19 38.88
N ARG A 9 17.30 -80.03 39.08
CA ARG A 9 16.77 -78.98 39.96
C ARG A 9 15.61 -78.31 39.22
N SER A 10 14.39 -78.57 39.64
CA SER A 10 13.19 -77.92 39.12
C SER A 10 13.27 -76.40 39.36
N PRO A 11 12.82 -75.57 38.40
CA PRO A 11 12.70 -74.13 38.63
C PRO A 11 11.66 -73.88 39.71
N ARG A 12 12.01 -73.01 40.66
CA ARG A 12 11.10 -72.51 41.69
C ARG A 12 10.00 -71.65 41.01
N PRO A 13 8.70 -71.86 41.32
CA PRO A 13 7.58 -71.23 40.63
C PRO A 13 7.44 -69.71 40.89
N ASP A 14 8.23 -69.15 41.79
CA ASP A 14 8.23 -67.76 42.22
C ASP A 14 9.05 -66.81 41.33
N GLU A 15 9.99 -67.28 40.50
CA GLU A 15 10.85 -66.39 39.68
C GLU A 15 10.22 -65.93 38.35
N GLY A 16 9.09 -66.52 37.94
CA GLY A 16 8.42 -66.19 36.68
C GLY A 16 7.64 -64.86 36.69
N PHE A 17 7.13 -64.45 37.86
CA PHE A 17 6.26 -63.27 37.96
C PHE A 17 7.04 -61.94 37.97
N GLU A 18 8.23 -61.88 38.57
CA GLU A 18 9.06 -60.67 38.56
C GLU A 18 9.55 -60.33 37.15
N SER A 19 9.98 -61.33 36.37
CA SER A 19 10.51 -61.11 35.01
C SER A 19 9.46 -60.60 34.01
N LEU A 20 8.20 -61.02 34.13
CA LEU A 20 7.10 -60.56 33.29
C LEU A 20 6.65 -59.13 33.64
N SER A 21 6.69 -58.76 34.93
CA SER A 21 6.39 -57.39 35.38
C SER A 21 7.45 -56.39 34.89
N ALA A 22 8.73 -56.76 34.98
CA ALA A 22 9.86 -55.98 34.50
C ALA A 22 9.85 -55.84 32.97
N ARG A 23 9.47 -56.90 32.24
CA ARG A 23 9.36 -56.86 30.79
C ARG A 23 8.21 -55.95 30.35
N LYS A 24 7.06 -55.94 31.06
CA LYS A 24 5.94 -55.02 30.79
C LYS A 24 6.32 -53.55 31.00
N SER A 25 7.06 -53.22 32.05
CA SER A 25 7.51 -51.83 32.30
C SER A 25 8.50 -51.35 31.23
N TYR A 26 9.41 -52.23 30.77
CA TYR A 26 10.37 -51.92 29.71
C TYR A 26 9.71 -51.58 28.36
N TRP A 27 8.73 -52.37 27.93
CA TRP A 27 8.00 -52.10 26.69
C TRP A 27 7.15 -50.81 26.77
N ALA A 28 6.59 -50.50 27.95
CA ALA A 28 5.84 -49.26 28.16
C ALA A 28 6.73 -48.01 28.05
N THR A 29 7.97 -48.08 28.55
CA THR A 29 8.94 -46.97 28.44
C THR A 29 9.47 -46.76 27.02
N GLU A 30 9.69 -47.83 26.26
CA GLU A 30 10.12 -47.76 24.85
C GLU A 30 9.07 -47.10 23.95
N ILE A 31 7.80 -47.46 24.12
CA ILE A 31 6.68 -46.86 23.35
C ILE A 31 6.50 -45.38 23.71
N ALA A 32 6.61 -45.02 24.98
CA ALA A 32 6.53 -43.63 25.44
C ALA A 32 7.70 -42.78 24.90
N LEU A 33 8.93 -43.31 24.90
CA LEU A 33 10.13 -42.64 24.38
C LEU A 33 10.04 -42.45 22.86
N SER A 34 9.59 -43.48 22.14
CA SER A 34 9.34 -43.43 20.68
C SER A 34 8.31 -42.36 20.31
N SER A 35 7.19 -42.27 21.05
CA SER A 35 6.16 -41.26 20.78
C SER A 35 6.66 -39.82 20.97
N ARG A 36 7.51 -39.57 21.98
CA ARG A 36 8.10 -38.26 22.25
C ARG A 36 9.08 -37.87 21.14
N ILE A 37 9.94 -38.78 20.70
CA ILE A 37 10.90 -38.53 19.63
C ILE A 37 10.18 -38.22 18.31
N VAL A 38 9.17 -39.01 17.95
CA VAL A 38 8.37 -38.79 16.74
C VAL A 38 7.63 -37.45 16.80
N SER A 39 7.06 -37.08 17.95
CA SER A 39 6.37 -35.78 18.10
C SER A 39 7.32 -34.59 17.95
N VAL A 40 8.55 -34.67 18.46
CA VAL A 40 9.57 -33.63 18.31
C VAL A 40 10.06 -33.56 16.87
N LEU A 41 10.24 -34.69 16.20
CA LEU A 41 10.63 -34.73 14.78
C LEU A 41 9.55 -34.15 13.86
N LEU A 42 8.28 -34.49 14.12
CA LEU A 42 7.13 -33.94 13.41
C LEU A 42 6.98 -32.44 13.67
N TRP A 43 7.18 -32.00 14.92
CA TRP A 43 7.15 -30.59 15.26
C TRP A 43 8.27 -29.81 14.56
N LYS A 44 9.49 -30.36 14.54
CA LYS A 44 10.68 -29.72 13.93
C LYS A 44 10.59 -29.68 12.40
N THR A 45 10.03 -30.71 11.77
CA THR A 45 9.77 -30.72 10.32
C THR A 45 8.67 -29.72 9.94
N ARG A 46 7.59 -29.64 10.73
CA ARG A 46 6.53 -28.63 10.54
C ARG A 46 7.06 -27.21 10.68
N GLN A 47 7.94 -26.96 11.65
CA GLN A 47 8.66 -25.70 11.84
C GLN A 47 9.53 -25.35 10.62
N MET A 48 10.31 -26.30 10.10
CA MET A 48 11.17 -26.08 8.94
C MET A 48 10.38 -25.79 7.66
N ILE A 49 9.27 -26.51 7.42
CA ILE A 49 8.40 -26.30 6.26
C ILE A 49 7.78 -24.90 6.29
N GLY A 50 7.33 -24.44 7.46
CA GLY A 50 6.83 -23.07 7.62
C GLY A 50 7.90 -22.02 7.31
N LYS A 51 9.13 -22.24 7.80
CA LYS A 51 10.25 -21.34 7.54
C LYS A 51 10.59 -21.27 6.06
N ILE A 52 10.74 -22.41 5.38
CA ILE A 52 11.06 -22.49 3.94
C ILE A 52 9.98 -21.82 3.09
N LYS A 53 8.70 -22.02 3.40
CA LYS A 53 7.59 -21.39 2.67
C LYS A 53 7.63 -19.87 2.80
N ASN A 54 7.93 -19.35 3.99
CA ASN A 54 8.06 -17.92 4.22
C ASN A 54 9.30 -17.33 3.53
N THR A 55 10.44 -18.01 3.56
CA THR A 55 11.66 -17.56 2.88
C THR A 55 11.45 -17.52 1.35
N LEU A 56 10.81 -18.54 0.78
CA LEU A 56 10.46 -18.59 -0.64
C LEU A 56 9.50 -17.46 -1.03
N HIS A 57 8.48 -17.20 -0.21
CA HIS A 57 7.54 -16.10 -0.43
C HIS A 57 8.24 -14.73 -0.39
N SER A 58 9.20 -14.53 0.52
CA SER A 58 9.97 -13.28 0.59
C SER A 58 10.92 -13.06 -0.58
N SER A 59 11.47 -14.13 -1.18
CA SER A 59 12.37 -14.04 -2.34
C SER A 59 11.65 -13.83 -3.68
N LEU A 60 10.34 -14.09 -3.73
CA LEU A 60 9.51 -13.95 -4.93
C LEU A 60 8.82 -12.58 -5.03
N LEU A 61 8.85 -11.76 -3.98
CA LEU A 61 8.27 -10.43 -4.01
C LEU A 61 9.24 -9.48 -4.73
N PRO A 62 8.85 -8.88 -5.87
CA PRO A 62 9.63 -7.81 -6.48
C PRO A 62 9.83 -6.71 -5.44
N ALA A 63 10.99 -6.06 -5.43
CA ALA A 63 11.33 -5.00 -4.49
C ALA A 63 10.13 -4.06 -4.30
N GLU A 64 9.58 -4.01 -3.07
CA GLU A 64 8.46 -3.12 -2.74
C GLU A 64 8.85 -1.71 -3.19
N PRO A 65 8.11 -1.10 -4.15
CA PRO A 65 8.51 0.16 -4.71
C PRO A 65 8.59 1.18 -3.58
N SER A 66 9.76 1.79 -3.42
CA SER A 66 9.96 2.78 -2.36
C SER A 66 8.88 3.86 -2.50
N PRO A 67 8.20 4.26 -1.40
CA PRO A 67 7.06 5.16 -1.48
C PRO A 67 7.45 6.46 -2.20
N LEU A 68 8.65 6.97 -1.97
CA LEU A 68 9.18 8.18 -2.63
C LEU A 68 9.17 8.10 -4.16
N LEU A 69 9.45 6.93 -4.73
CA LEU A 69 9.42 6.72 -6.18
C LEU A 69 7.97 6.79 -6.69
N LEU A 70 7.00 6.22 -5.96
CA LEU A 70 5.58 6.31 -6.31
C LEU A 70 5.05 7.75 -6.24
N TRP A 71 5.43 8.50 -5.20
CA TRP A 71 5.15 9.93 -5.11
C TRP A 71 5.74 10.68 -6.31
N GLY A 72 6.99 10.40 -6.66
CA GLY A 72 7.67 10.95 -7.83
C GLY A 72 6.91 10.67 -9.13
N ILE A 73 6.52 9.42 -9.37
CA ILE A 73 5.74 9.03 -10.56
C ILE A 73 4.41 9.79 -10.60
N LEU A 74 3.66 9.84 -9.51
CA LEU A 74 2.38 10.55 -9.46
C LEU A 74 2.54 12.04 -9.79
N THR A 75 3.57 12.68 -9.23
CA THR A 75 3.87 14.09 -9.55
C THR A 75 4.28 14.28 -11.02
N LEU A 76 5.07 13.35 -11.57
CA LEU A 76 5.51 13.41 -12.96
C LEU A 76 4.33 13.23 -13.92
N VAL A 77 3.43 12.29 -13.65
CA VAL A 77 2.21 12.08 -14.44
C VAL A 77 1.31 13.33 -14.35
N ALA A 78 1.07 13.87 -13.16
CA ALA A 78 0.29 15.09 -13.00
C ALA A 78 0.89 16.28 -13.76
N MET A 79 2.22 16.45 -13.73
CA MET A 79 2.93 17.49 -14.48
C MET A 79 2.84 17.27 -16.00
N LEU A 80 2.91 16.02 -16.47
CA LEU A 80 2.72 15.68 -17.88
C LEU A 80 1.30 16.03 -18.34
N LEU A 81 0.28 15.70 -17.55
CA LEU A 81 -1.11 16.03 -17.86
C LEU A 81 -1.34 17.55 -17.91
N LEU A 82 -0.72 18.28 -16.99
CA LEU A 82 -0.71 19.74 -16.98
C LEU A 82 -0.10 20.30 -18.27
N PHE A 83 1.04 19.75 -18.69
CA PHE A 83 1.70 20.14 -19.94
C PHE A 83 0.84 19.84 -21.18
N LEU A 84 0.17 18.69 -21.22
CA LEU A 84 -0.77 18.34 -22.30
C LEU A 84 -1.97 19.30 -22.34
N LYS A 85 -2.52 19.64 -21.17
CA LYS A 85 -3.64 20.59 -21.06
C LYS A 85 -3.27 22.00 -21.55
N LEU A 86 -2.02 22.41 -21.36
CA LEU A 86 -1.49 23.68 -21.86
C LEU A 86 -1.16 23.66 -23.35
N SER A 87 -0.75 22.49 -23.86
CA SER A 87 -0.45 22.30 -25.28
C SER A 87 -1.72 22.15 -26.13
N SER A 88 -2.84 21.79 -25.52
CA SER A 88 -4.14 21.75 -26.20
C SER A 88 -4.57 23.18 -26.57
N PRO A 89 -5.03 23.42 -27.81
CA PRO A 89 -5.69 24.67 -28.16
C PRO A 89 -6.93 24.83 -27.30
N ASN A 90 -6.85 25.68 -26.28
CA ASN A 90 -7.99 25.99 -25.43
C ASN A 90 -8.62 27.27 -25.98
N ASP A 91 -9.84 27.15 -26.50
CA ASP A 91 -10.64 28.32 -26.81
C ASP A 91 -11.22 28.86 -25.50
N LEU A 92 -10.82 30.08 -25.13
CA LEU A 92 -11.30 30.75 -23.91
C LEU A 92 -12.82 30.98 -23.93
N MET A 93 -13.41 31.00 -25.13
CA MET A 93 -14.84 31.19 -25.36
C MET A 93 -15.67 29.92 -25.15
N ASP A 94 -15.06 28.74 -25.22
CA ASP A 94 -15.83 27.49 -25.36
C ASP A 94 -16.42 26.95 -24.04
N LYS A 95 -16.10 27.56 -22.87
CA LYS A 95 -16.54 27.05 -21.55
C LYS A 95 -16.77 28.11 -20.48
N ASP A 96 -17.17 29.32 -20.84
CA ASP A 96 -17.29 30.48 -19.93
C ASP A 96 -15.99 30.75 -19.14
N GLN A 97 -14.83 30.35 -19.69
CA GLN A 97 -13.51 30.55 -19.07
C GLN A 97 -13.03 32.02 -19.19
N GLU A 98 -13.72 32.80 -20.02
CA GLU A 98 -13.56 34.24 -20.16
C GLU A 98 -13.81 35.01 -18.86
N ARG A 99 -14.89 34.70 -18.13
CA ARG A 99 -15.27 35.47 -16.93
C ARG A 99 -14.26 35.29 -15.80
N PRO A 100 -13.83 34.05 -15.46
CA PRO A 100 -12.74 33.85 -14.51
C PRO A 100 -11.44 34.57 -14.92
N ALA A 101 -11.14 34.61 -16.22
CA ALA A 101 -9.96 35.32 -16.73
C ALA A 101 -10.08 36.84 -16.55
N ALA A 102 -11.25 37.41 -16.85
CA ALA A 102 -11.56 38.82 -16.67
C ALA A 102 -11.44 39.24 -15.20
N TYR A 103 -12.01 38.46 -14.28
CA TYR A 103 -11.92 38.75 -12.83
C TYR A 103 -10.47 38.74 -12.33
N VAL A 104 -9.65 37.80 -12.79
CA VAL A 104 -8.22 37.76 -12.43
C VAL A 104 -7.50 38.97 -13.00
N MET A 105 -7.82 39.38 -14.23
CA MET A 105 -7.24 40.56 -14.85
C MET A 105 -7.62 41.84 -14.10
N ASP A 106 -8.87 41.98 -13.66
CA ASP A 106 -9.34 43.10 -12.85
C ASP A 106 -8.59 43.20 -11.50
N VAL A 107 -8.35 42.06 -10.84
CA VAL A 107 -7.54 42.01 -9.60
C VAL A 107 -6.09 42.42 -9.86
N VAL A 108 -5.48 41.94 -10.95
CA VAL A 108 -4.06 42.20 -11.26
C VAL A 108 -3.82 43.63 -11.72
N GLN A 109 -4.72 44.19 -12.54
CA GLN A 109 -4.57 45.51 -13.14
C GLN A 109 -5.14 46.64 -12.27
N ASN A 110 -6.34 46.45 -11.72
CA ASN A 110 -7.05 47.49 -10.96
C ASN A 110 -6.95 47.29 -9.44
N GLY A 111 -6.51 46.12 -8.97
CA GLY A 111 -6.36 45.85 -7.53
C GLY A 111 -7.66 45.55 -6.80
N HIS A 112 -8.73 45.17 -7.52
CA HIS A 112 -10.05 44.91 -6.95
C HIS A 112 -10.16 43.52 -6.28
N TRP A 113 -9.54 43.33 -5.12
CA TRP A 113 -9.50 42.04 -4.43
C TRP A 113 -10.86 41.58 -3.85
N VAL A 114 -11.75 42.51 -3.51
CA VAL A 114 -13.01 42.20 -2.80
C VAL A 114 -14.21 42.14 -3.75
N VAL A 115 -14.30 43.06 -4.72
CA VAL A 115 -15.40 43.15 -5.68
C VAL A 115 -14.81 43.15 -7.08
N GLN A 116 -14.73 41.97 -7.70
CA GLN A 116 -14.27 41.85 -9.08
C GLN A 116 -15.40 42.13 -10.06
N THR A 117 -15.04 42.74 -11.19
CA THR A 117 -15.95 43.02 -12.29
C THR A 117 -15.53 42.26 -13.54
N ASP A 118 -16.52 41.83 -14.32
CA ASP A 118 -16.29 41.23 -15.63
C ASP A 118 -16.01 42.31 -16.68
N ILE A 119 -15.63 41.91 -17.90
CA ILE A 119 -15.45 42.83 -19.04
C ILE A 119 -16.73 43.64 -19.35
N HIS A 120 -17.90 43.12 -18.96
CA HIS A 120 -19.21 43.76 -19.14
C HIS A 120 -19.62 44.66 -17.96
N GLY A 121 -18.82 44.74 -16.90
CA GLY A 121 -19.13 45.51 -15.69
C GLY A 121 -20.02 44.78 -14.68
N ASP A 122 -20.34 43.50 -14.93
CA ASP A 122 -21.11 42.68 -13.99
C ASP A 122 -20.25 42.26 -12.79
N ILE A 123 -20.84 42.39 -11.59
CA ILE A 123 -20.19 42.00 -10.33
C ILE A 123 -20.12 40.48 -10.24
N THR A 124 -18.97 39.95 -9.79
CA THR A 124 -18.81 38.51 -9.63
C THR A 124 -19.85 37.94 -8.66
N SER A 125 -20.55 36.90 -9.10
CA SER A 125 -21.54 36.17 -8.27
C SER A 125 -20.92 34.98 -7.54
N LYS A 126 -19.66 34.64 -7.85
CA LYS A 126 -18.93 33.48 -7.30
C LYS A 126 -17.94 33.96 -6.24
N PRO A 127 -17.65 33.13 -5.21
CA PRO A 127 -16.67 33.49 -4.19
C PRO A 127 -15.26 33.69 -4.81
N PRO A 128 -14.50 34.70 -4.37
CA PRO A 128 -13.23 35.12 -5.00
C PRO A 128 -12.03 34.22 -4.66
N LEU A 129 -12.24 33.05 -4.05
CA LEU A 129 -11.13 32.17 -3.66
C LEU A 129 -10.28 31.73 -4.86
N TYR A 130 -10.94 31.36 -5.95
CA TYR A 130 -10.25 30.98 -7.17
C TYR A 130 -9.49 32.16 -7.78
N THR A 131 -10.13 33.34 -7.82
CA THR A 131 -9.52 34.56 -8.38
C THR A 131 -8.32 35.00 -7.56
N TRP A 132 -8.35 34.87 -6.23
CA TRP A 132 -7.19 35.14 -5.37
C TRP A 132 -6.02 34.21 -5.64
N LEU A 133 -6.26 32.89 -5.73
CA LEU A 133 -5.21 31.92 -6.02
C LEU A 133 -4.59 32.16 -7.40
N ALA A 134 -5.42 32.42 -8.40
CA ALA A 134 -4.96 32.71 -9.75
C ALA A 134 -4.24 34.07 -9.83
N ALA A 135 -4.74 35.10 -9.15
CA ALA A 135 -4.10 36.42 -9.09
C ALA A 135 -2.73 36.37 -8.40
N LEU A 136 -2.62 35.66 -7.26
CA LEU A 136 -1.34 35.48 -6.57
C LEU A 136 -0.31 34.76 -7.46
N ALA A 137 -0.76 33.80 -8.26
CA ALA A 137 0.11 33.11 -9.21
C ALA A 137 0.51 34.00 -10.42
N SER A 138 -0.25 35.06 -10.75
CA SER A 138 0.00 35.95 -11.89
C SER A 138 0.77 37.22 -11.54
N LEU A 139 0.78 37.63 -10.27
CA LEU A 139 1.61 38.72 -9.76
C LEU A 139 3.07 38.69 -10.25
N PRO A 140 3.82 37.56 -10.24
CA PRO A 140 5.21 37.55 -10.71
C PRO A 140 5.37 37.76 -12.21
N PHE A 141 4.34 37.53 -13.02
CA PHE A 141 4.37 37.69 -14.48
C PHE A 141 3.74 39.01 -14.95
N GLY A 142 3.03 39.72 -14.07
CA GLY A 142 2.35 40.99 -14.36
C GLY A 142 1.19 40.90 -15.36
N HIS A 143 0.88 39.71 -15.87
CA HIS A 143 -0.19 39.46 -16.84
C HIS A 143 -0.90 38.15 -16.52
N ALA A 144 -2.21 38.10 -16.77
CA ALA A 144 -3.01 36.89 -16.65
C ALA A 144 -2.76 35.99 -17.88
N ASN A 145 -1.96 34.93 -17.72
CA ASN A 145 -1.72 33.94 -18.76
C ASN A 145 -2.51 32.65 -18.48
N LEU A 146 -2.85 31.88 -19.53
CA LEU A 146 -3.57 30.61 -19.43
C LEU A 146 -2.92 29.61 -18.46
N PHE A 147 -1.59 29.63 -18.42
CA PHE A 147 -0.77 28.87 -17.48
C PHE A 147 -1.13 29.15 -16.03
N THR A 148 -1.27 30.43 -15.73
CA THR A 148 -1.49 30.91 -14.38
C THR A 148 -2.92 30.75 -13.93
N LEU A 149 -3.88 30.87 -14.85
CA LEU A 149 -5.27 30.53 -14.58
C LEU A 149 -5.44 29.04 -14.31
N SER A 150 -4.69 28.18 -14.99
CA SER A 150 -4.79 26.73 -14.82
C SER A 150 -4.10 26.22 -13.55
N LEU A 151 -3.15 26.98 -13.00
CA LEU A 151 -2.33 26.59 -11.84
C LEU A 151 -3.14 26.15 -10.61
N PRO A 152 -4.16 26.89 -10.14
CA PRO A 152 -4.98 26.47 -8.99
C PRO A 152 -5.68 25.13 -9.21
N SER A 153 -6.17 24.88 -10.44
CA SER A 153 -6.84 23.61 -10.79
C SER A 153 -5.86 22.45 -10.81
N ALA A 154 -4.68 22.67 -11.37
CA ALA A 154 -3.58 21.71 -11.41
C ALA A 154 -3.10 21.32 -10.01
N LEU A 155 -2.92 22.32 -9.14
CA LEU A 155 -2.49 22.11 -7.76
C LEU A 155 -3.53 21.30 -6.99
N SER A 156 -4.82 21.60 -7.19
CA SER A 156 -5.92 20.85 -6.58
C SER A 156 -5.94 19.38 -7.01
N LEU A 157 -5.68 19.10 -8.29
CA LEU A 157 -5.59 17.73 -8.82
C LEU A 157 -4.42 16.97 -8.18
N LEU A 158 -3.25 17.61 -8.09
CA LEU A 158 -2.04 17.03 -7.49
C LEU A 158 -2.26 16.72 -6.00
N VAL A 159 -2.81 17.67 -5.25
CA VAL A 159 -3.15 17.48 -3.83
C VAL A 159 -4.16 16.35 -3.66
N SER A 160 -5.18 16.29 -4.51
CA SER A 160 -6.18 15.23 -4.47
C SER A 160 -5.58 13.85 -4.75
N ALA A 161 -4.69 13.74 -5.75
CA ALA A 161 -3.98 12.51 -6.06
C ALA A 161 -3.12 12.03 -4.87
N TRP A 162 -2.42 12.95 -4.21
CA TRP A 162 -1.65 12.66 -3.00
C TRP A 162 -2.54 12.20 -1.85
N LEU A 163 -3.69 12.85 -1.65
CA LEU A 163 -4.65 12.49 -0.61
C LEU A 163 -5.22 11.08 -0.84
N VAL A 164 -5.61 10.77 -2.08
CA VAL A 164 -6.08 9.43 -2.47
C VAL A 164 -4.99 8.39 -2.28
N PHE A 165 -3.74 8.71 -2.62
CA PHE A 165 -2.61 7.81 -2.38
C PHE A 165 -2.41 7.53 -0.88
N ILE A 166 -2.46 8.55 -0.02
CA ILE A 166 -2.35 8.40 1.44
C ILE A 166 -3.51 7.55 1.99
N VAL A 167 -4.75 7.86 1.61
CA VAL A 167 -5.94 7.18 2.13
C VAL A 167 -6.00 5.72 1.64
N GLY A 168 -5.67 5.48 0.38
CA GLY A 168 -5.64 4.14 -0.21
C GLY A 168 -4.51 3.28 0.34
N SER A 169 -3.32 3.86 0.57
CA SER A 169 -2.18 3.15 1.18
C SER A 169 -2.42 2.85 2.67
N ARG A 170 -3.17 3.69 3.39
CA ARG A 170 -3.57 3.43 4.78
C ARG A 170 -4.64 2.36 4.92
N SER A 171 -5.59 2.31 3.99
CA SER A 171 -6.77 1.43 4.12
C SER A 171 -6.51 0.02 3.59
N PHE A 172 -5.69 -0.15 2.56
CA PHE A 172 -5.48 -1.44 1.90
C PHE A 172 -4.00 -1.80 1.83
N ASN A 173 -3.27 -1.25 0.86
CA ASN A 173 -1.86 -1.51 0.56
C ASN A 173 -1.30 -0.39 -0.32
N ILE A 174 0.04 -0.27 -0.40
CA ILE A 174 0.73 0.75 -1.20
C ILE A 174 0.35 0.68 -2.69
N SER A 175 0.24 -0.53 -3.24
CA SER A 175 -0.14 -0.76 -4.64
C SER A 175 -1.56 -0.31 -4.93
N SER A 176 -2.51 -0.61 -4.04
CA SER A 176 -3.91 -0.17 -4.19
C SER A 176 -4.02 1.36 -4.16
N GLY A 177 -3.30 2.02 -3.25
CA GLY A 177 -3.25 3.48 -3.19
C GLY A 177 -2.69 4.10 -4.47
N PHE A 178 -1.65 3.50 -5.06
CA PHE A 178 -1.08 3.96 -6.33
C PHE A 178 -2.08 3.86 -7.49
N PHE A 179 -2.73 2.70 -7.65
CA PHE A 179 -3.73 2.52 -8.72
C PHE A 179 -4.92 3.45 -8.55
N SER A 180 -5.43 3.67 -7.34
CA SER A 180 -6.53 4.61 -7.10
C SER A 180 -6.16 6.05 -7.48
N ALA A 181 -4.95 6.50 -7.12
CA ALA A 181 -4.47 7.83 -7.48
C ALA A 181 -4.25 7.95 -9.00
N LEU A 182 -3.74 6.91 -9.66
CA LEU A 182 -3.56 6.87 -11.10
C LEU A 182 -4.90 6.92 -11.84
N THR A 183 -5.90 6.15 -11.40
CA THR A 183 -7.26 6.18 -11.97
C THR A 183 -7.88 7.56 -11.83
N LEU A 184 -7.68 8.25 -10.69
CA LEU A 184 -8.17 9.62 -10.51
C LEU A 184 -7.53 10.59 -11.53
N LEU A 185 -6.22 10.48 -11.76
CA LEU A 185 -5.53 11.31 -12.75
C LEU A 185 -6.03 11.05 -14.17
N VAL A 186 -6.23 9.78 -14.54
CA VAL A 186 -6.75 9.38 -15.86
C VAL A 186 -8.22 9.81 -16.05
N SER A 187 -9.02 9.82 -14.99
CA SER A 187 -10.43 10.20 -15.09
C SER A 187 -10.64 11.69 -15.35
N MET A 188 -9.65 12.54 -15.10
CA MET A 188 -9.72 14.00 -15.22
C MET A 188 -9.21 14.53 -16.56
N THR A 189 -8.68 13.67 -17.43
CA THR A 189 -8.27 13.99 -18.80
C THR A 189 -9.43 13.82 -19.76
#